data_AF-A0A2V6R0L3-F1
#
_entry.id   AF-A0A2V6R0L3-F1
#
_cell.length_a   1.000
_cell.length_b   1.000
_cell.length_c   1.000
_cell.angle_alpha   90.00
_cell.angle_beta   90.00
_cell.angle_gamma   90.00
#
_symmetry.space_group_name_H-M   'P 1'
#
loop_
_entity.id
_entity.type
_entity.pdbx_description
1 polymer ?
#
loop_
_entity_poly.entity_id
_entity_poly.type
_entity_poly.pdbx_seq_one_letter_code
_entity_poly.pdbx_strand_id
1 'polypeptide(L)'
;MSARSAVAVLALLAGPGLTACSSPPPAPPRQPVVVETSVSTRYYPVRGTTTPAVFAAIDANGPVETSGQRALGLTSAEWKLNSGDVDVRAVPCVFPSLTVTLHLVVMLPRHETPDDLPADLRDRWERFVARVAAHEQRHVDIYLEGAKAMKAPLEATRTAVSCADVEKAIDAAWRAQQADIERAQAEFHAEDETRARSEREALQARLDGTRAQLEPVDAEIRRLNADLADLRRQVDAGRADLVAQHNALAGRRGALAQEYNRLVADANGLIDALNWAR
;
A
#
# COMPACT_ATOMS: atom_id res chain seq x y z
N MET A 1 64.15 104.64 33.57
CA MET A 1 63.44 104.47 34.86
C MET A 1 62.36 103.41 34.66
N SER A 2 62.30 102.42 35.56
CA SER A 2 61.19 101.50 35.94
C SER A 2 60.03 101.21 34.97
N ALA A 3 59.45 100.01 34.88
CA ALA A 3 59.65 98.73 35.53
C ALA A 3 58.82 97.66 34.80
N ARG A 4 59.20 96.41 35.06
CA ARG A 4 58.65 95.10 34.68
C ARG A 4 57.11 94.96 34.63
N SER A 5 56.64 94.12 33.69
CA SER A 5 55.61 93.12 33.95
C SER A 5 55.77 91.92 33.01
N ALA A 6 55.90 90.73 33.58
CA ALA A 6 56.02 89.45 32.89
C ALA A 6 54.65 88.75 32.88
N VAL A 7 54.23 88.24 31.73
CA VAL A 7 53.04 87.40 31.59
C VAL A 7 53.49 86.03 31.08
N ALA A 8 53.19 84.99 31.86
CA ALA A 8 53.55 83.61 31.60
C ALA A 8 52.63 83.00 30.53
N VAL A 9 53.25 82.37 29.52
CA VAL A 9 52.56 81.60 28.48
C VAL A 9 52.34 80.18 29.00
N LEU A 10 51.07 79.78 29.13
CA LEU A 10 50.66 78.44 29.52
C LEU A 10 50.64 77.54 28.26
N ALA A 11 51.60 76.63 28.14
CA ALA A 11 51.65 75.65 27.05
C ALA A 11 50.69 74.49 27.35
N LEU A 12 49.62 74.34 26.57
CA LEU A 12 48.78 73.13 26.55
C LEU A 12 49.58 71.99 25.92
N LEU A 13 49.93 70.98 26.73
CA LEU A 13 50.45 69.70 26.26
C LEU A 13 49.27 68.82 25.81
N ALA A 14 49.11 68.66 24.50
CA ALA A 14 48.24 67.64 23.91
C ALA A 14 48.91 66.27 24.08
N GLY A 15 48.43 65.47 25.03
CA GLY A 15 48.85 64.08 25.19
C GLY A 15 48.24 63.19 24.09
N PRO A 16 48.98 62.21 23.55
CA PRO A 16 48.43 61.24 22.61
C PRO A 16 47.43 60.35 23.35
N GLY A 17 46.16 60.45 22.96
CA GLY A 17 45.11 59.57 23.46
C GLY A 17 45.39 58.13 23.04
N LEU A 18 45.72 57.28 24.02
CA LEU A 18 45.77 55.84 23.83
C LEU A 18 44.35 55.36 23.50
N THR A 19 44.12 55.02 22.24
CA THR A 19 42.96 54.25 21.80
C THR A 19 43.08 52.86 22.41
N ALA A 20 42.31 52.62 23.48
CA ALA A 20 42.17 51.29 24.05
C ALA A 20 41.57 50.36 22.99
N CYS A 21 42.33 49.34 22.58
CA CYS A 21 41.80 48.23 21.79
C CYS A 21 40.77 47.49 22.64
N SER A 22 39.48 47.80 22.47
CA SER A 22 38.40 46.97 22.99
C SER A 22 38.43 45.64 22.23
N SER A 23 38.96 44.59 22.87
CA SER A 23 38.83 43.23 22.36
C SER A 23 37.33 42.91 22.16
N PRO A 24 36.93 42.29 21.05
CA PRO A 24 35.56 41.82 20.89
C PRO A 24 35.21 40.86 22.04
N PRO A 25 33.95 40.86 22.52
CA PRO A 25 33.54 39.96 23.58
C PRO A 25 33.84 38.50 23.18
N PRO A 26 34.28 37.65 24.12
CA PRO A 26 34.56 36.24 23.83
C PRO A 26 33.32 35.61 23.22
N ALA A 27 33.54 34.85 22.14
CA ALA A 27 32.45 34.12 21.49
C ALA A 27 31.74 33.24 22.52
N PRO A 28 30.40 33.16 22.50
CA PRO A 28 29.68 32.33 23.44
C PRO A 28 30.18 30.88 23.33
N PRO A 29 30.29 30.18 24.47
CA PRO A 29 30.79 28.81 24.51
C PRO A 29 29.97 27.92 23.58
N ARG A 30 30.67 27.08 22.80
CA ARG A 30 30.05 26.20 21.82
C ARG A 30 29.38 25.03 22.54
N GLN A 31 28.08 24.86 22.33
CA GLN A 31 27.32 23.65 22.66
C GLN A 31 27.13 22.85 21.37
N PRO A 32 28.07 21.97 20.99
CA PRO A 32 27.96 21.17 19.78
C PRO A 32 26.74 20.25 19.89
N VAL A 33 25.90 20.24 18.86
CA VAL A 33 24.82 19.27 18.71
C VAL A 33 25.25 18.22 17.70
N VAL A 34 25.28 16.97 18.16
CA VAL A 34 25.61 15.78 17.37
C VAL A 34 24.33 15.01 17.13
N VAL A 35 24.13 14.53 15.91
CA VAL A 35 23.01 13.68 15.54
C VAL A 35 23.56 12.35 15.06
N GLU A 36 23.20 11.28 15.74
CA GLU A 36 23.58 9.91 15.43
C GLU A 36 22.33 9.12 15.04
N THR A 37 22.37 8.51 13.86
CA THR A 37 21.22 7.76 13.32
C THR A 37 21.65 6.36 12.90
N SER A 38 20.82 5.36 13.18
CA SER A 38 20.99 4.01 12.62
C SER A 38 19.67 3.46 12.13
N VAL A 39 19.69 2.76 10.99
CA VAL A 39 18.52 2.06 10.44
C VAL A 39 18.84 0.57 10.33
N SER A 40 17.91 -0.28 10.76
CA SER A 40 18.04 -1.72 10.58
C SER A 40 16.74 -2.33 10.08
N THR A 41 16.84 -3.40 9.30
CA THR A 41 15.69 -4.14 8.80
C THR A 41 15.56 -5.48 9.54
N ARG A 42 14.33 -5.84 9.87
CA ARG A 42 13.90 -7.12 10.44
C ARG A 42 12.77 -7.67 9.59
N TYR A 43 12.53 -8.97 9.71
CA TYR A 43 11.53 -9.64 8.90
C TYR A 43 10.67 -10.55 9.76
N TYR A 44 9.37 -10.57 9.48
CA TYR A 44 8.46 -11.58 9.99
C TYR A 44 8.17 -12.62 8.91
N PRO A 45 7.97 -13.89 9.30
CA PRO A 45 7.81 -14.98 8.35
C PRO A 45 6.41 -14.98 7.73
N VAL A 46 6.37 -15.23 6.42
CA VAL A 46 5.14 -15.46 5.66
C VAL A 46 5.24 -16.81 4.96
N ARG A 47 4.15 -17.58 5.03
CA ARG A 47 4.01 -18.93 4.47
C ARG A 47 2.76 -19.02 3.60
N GLY A 48 2.75 -20.03 2.73
CA GLY A 48 1.57 -20.40 1.93
C GLY A 48 1.80 -20.21 0.43
N THR A 49 1.20 -21.09 -0.37
CA THR A 49 1.37 -21.11 -1.84
C THR A 49 0.14 -20.60 -2.60
N THR A 50 -0.82 -20.02 -1.87
CA THR A 50 -2.02 -19.38 -2.43
C THR A 50 -2.18 -17.99 -1.84
N THR A 51 -2.81 -17.07 -2.58
CA THR A 51 -3.06 -15.70 -2.11
C THR A 51 -3.75 -15.67 -0.73
N PRO A 52 -4.83 -16.44 -0.47
CA PRO A 52 -5.46 -16.43 0.86
C PRO A 52 -4.55 -16.94 1.97
N ALA A 53 -3.73 -17.96 1.71
CA ALA A 53 -2.81 -18.50 2.72
C ALA A 53 -1.70 -17.49 3.06
N VAL A 54 -1.18 -16.78 2.06
CA VAL A 54 -0.18 -15.71 2.24
C VAL A 54 -0.75 -14.59 3.11
N PHE A 55 -1.96 -14.11 2.82
CA PHE A 55 -2.58 -13.05 3.63
C PHE A 55 -2.96 -13.52 5.04
N ALA A 56 -3.43 -14.75 5.21
CA ALA A 56 -3.65 -15.31 6.54
C ALA A 56 -2.36 -15.39 7.37
N ALA A 57 -1.22 -15.69 6.75
CA ALA A 57 0.08 -15.67 7.42
C ALA A 57 0.53 -14.26 7.79
N ILE A 58 0.26 -13.26 6.93
CA ILE A 58 0.49 -11.84 7.26
C ILE A 58 -0.38 -11.43 8.45
N ASP A 59 -1.67 -11.74 8.44
CA ASP A 59 -2.59 -11.41 9.53
C ASP A 59 -2.20 -12.10 10.85
N ALA A 60 -1.58 -13.28 10.80
CA ALA A 60 -1.11 -13.97 11.99
C ALA A 60 0.19 -13.36 12.54
N ASN A 61 1.16 -13.10 11.66
CA ASN A 61 2.56 -12.84 12.02
C ASN A 61 2.99 -11.37 11.89
N GLY A 62 2.18 -10.53 11.25
CA GLY A 62 2.48 -9.13 11.00
C GLY A 62 2.63 -8.33 12.30
N PRO A 63 3.42 -7.25 12.27
CA PRO A 63 3.60 -6.36 13.42
C PRO A 63 2.27 -5.78 13.90
N VAL A 64 2.25 -5.40 15.18
CA VAL A 64 1.14 -4.69 15.81
C VAL A 64 1.62 -3.28 16.12
N GLU A 65 0.90 -2.28 15.62
CA GLU A 65 1.13 -0.88 15.93
C GLU A 65 0.75 -0.56 17.38
N THR A 66 1.16 0.62 17.88
CA THR A 66 0.75 1.12 19.20
C THR A 66 -0.77 1.24 19.34
N SER A 67 -1.49 1.44 18.23
CA SER A 67 -2.95 1.46 18.15
C SER A 67 -3.61 0.09 18.38
N GLY A 68 -2.82 -1.00 18.38
CA GLY A 68 -3.31 -2.38 18.43
C GLY A 68 -3.72 -2.95 17.07
N GLN A 69 -3.65 -2.16 15.99
CA GLN A 69 -3.90 -2.64 14.64
C GLN A 69 -2.71 -3.41 14.09
N ARG A 70 -2.98 -4.41 13.24
CA ARG A 70 -1.94 -5.13 12.52
C ARG A 70 -1.54 -4.36 11.28
N ALA A 71 -0.23 -4.30 11.03
CA ALA A 71 0.33 -3.62 9.88
C ALA A 71 1.07 -4.60 8.95
N LEU A 72 1.15 -4.23 7.68
CA LEU A 72 1.84 -5.02 6.65
C LEU A 72 3.37 -4.87 6.77
N GLY A 73 3.82 -3.68 7.16
CA GLY A 73 5.17 -3.34 7.57
C GLY A 73 5.10 -2.43 8.80
N LEU A 74 6.22 -2.20 9.47
CA LEU A 74 6.27 -1.23 10.56
C LEU A 74 7.67 -0.63 10.71
N THR A 75 7.75 0.69 10.71
CA THR A 75 8.94 1.44 11.07
C THR A 75 8.80 1.96 12.50
N SER A 76 9.63 1.45 13.41
CA SER A 76 9.69 1.88 14.81
C SER A 76 10.90 2.77 15.07
N ALA A 77 10.73 3.77 15.93
CA ALA A 77 11.79 4.70 16.32
C ALA A 77 12.06 4.67 17.82
N GLU A 78 13.33 4.58 18.19
CA GLU A 78 13.82 4.81 19.55
C GLU A 78 14.68 6.08 19.56
N TRP A 79 14.30 7.04 20.40
CA TRP A 79 14.97 8.33 20.54
C TRP A 79 15.68 8.45 21.87
N LYS A 80 16.89 9.03 21.87
CA LYS A 80 17.61 9.44 23.09
C LYS A 80 18.20 10.83 22.90
N LEU A 81 18.21 11.60 23.98
CA LEU A 81 18.91 12.87 24.08
C LEU A 81 19.85 12.80 25.27
N ASN A 82 21.15 12.85 25.01
CA ASN A 82 22.18 12.86 26.04
C ASN A 82 22.86 14.21 26.07
N SER A 83 23.10 14.73 27.27
CA SER A 83 24.01 15.86 27.50
C SER A 83 25.34 15.34 28.04
N GLY A 84 26.45 16.02 27.71
CA GLY A 84 27.71 15.80 28.43
C GLY A 84 27.61 16.24 29.89
N ASP A 85 28.62 15.94 30.72
CA ASP A 85 28.61 16.33 32.14
C ASP A 85 28.53 17.85 32.31
N VAL A 86 27.38 18.35 32.79
CA VAL A 86 27.11 19.79 32.95
C VAL A 86 27.49 20.25 34.37
N ASP A 87 28.24 21.35 34.46
CA ASP A 87 28.36 22.08 35.73
C ASP A 87 27.09 22.92 35.96
N VAL A 88 26.17 22.36 36.74
CA VAL A 88 24.86 22.97 37.04
C VAL A 88 24.94 24.32 37.77
N ARG A 89 26.11 24.68 38.31
CA ARG A 89 26.35 25.96 39.00
C ARG A 89 26.96 27.03 38.09
N ALA A 90 27.37 26.67 36.87
CA ALA A 90 27.98 27.61 35.93
C ALA A 90 26.96 28.64 35.43
N VAL A 91 27.39 29.91 35.39
CA VAL A 91 26.64 31.01 34.76
C VAL A 91 27.61 31.79 33.86
N PRO A 92 27.40 31.81 32.53
CA PRO A 92 26.31 31.18 31.82
C PRO A 92 26.40 29.65 31.85
N CYS A 93 25.25 28.96 31.84
CA CYS A 93 25.23 27.51 31.73
C CYS A 93 25.74 27.07 30.37
N VAL A 94 26.61 26.05 30.35
CA VAL A 94 27.16 25.50 29.12
C VAL A 94 27.03 23.99 29.15
N PHE A 95 26.28 23.46 28.20
CA PHE A 95 26.26 22.03 27.93
C PHE A 95 27.46 21.68 27.04
N PRO A 96 28.35 20.77 27.47
CA PRO A 96 29.54 20.40 26.70
C PRO A 96 29.21 19.82 25.33
N SER A 97 28.09 19.11 25.24
CA SER A 97 27.50 18.59 24.01
C SER A 97 26.03 18.23 24.24
N LEU A 98 25.27 18.20 23.15
CA LEU A 98 24.00 17.49 23.08
C LEU A 98 24.09 16.44 21.98
N THR A 99 23.82 15.19 22.31
CA THR A 99 23.78 14.09 21.35
C THR A 99 22.35 13.59 21.21
N VAL A 100 21.79 13.81 20.04
CA VAL A 100 20.53 13.21 19.60
C VAL A 100 20.84 11.86 18.98
N THR A 101 20.24 10.80 19.49
CA THR A 101 20.37 9.46 18.93
C THR A 101 19.00 8.97 18.45
N LEU A 102 18.95 8.49 17.21
CA LEU A 102 17.78 7.87 16.58
C LEU A 102 18.13 6.47 16.11
N HIS A 103 17.45 5.47 16.66
CA HIS A 103 17.52 4.09 16.18
C HIS A 103 16.20 3.70 15.53
N LEU A 104 16.25 3.37 14.24
CA LEU A 104 15.10 2.92 13.46
C LEU A 104 15.17 1.41 13.20
N VAL A 105 14.03 0.74 13.37
CA VAL A 105 13.83 -0.66 13.01
C VAL A 105 12.67 -0.76 12.04
N VAL A 106 12.95 -1.23 10.82
CA VAL A 106 11.95 -1.49 9.79
C VAL A 106 11.61 -2.97 9.78
N MET A 107 10.36 -3.32 10.03
CA MET A 107 9.86 -4.68 9.98
C MET A 107 9.12 -4.93 8.65
N LEU A 108 9.57 -5.92 7.87
CA LEU A 108 8.99 -6.26 6.57
C LEU A 108 8.55 -7.72 6.47
N PRO A 109 7.56 -8.04 5.64
CA PRO A 109 7.22 -9.42 5.34
C PRO A 109 8.35 -10.12 4.59
N ARG A 110 8.62 -11.38 4.91
CA ARG A 110 9.49 -12.25 4.12
C ARG A 110 8.86 -13.62 3.94
N HIS A 111 8.69 -14.01 2.67
CA HIS A 111 8.24 -15.37 2.37
C HIS A 111 9.35 -16.37 2.68
N GLU A 112 9.04 -17.45 3.39
CA GLU A 112 10.05 -18.42 3.81
C GLU A 112 10.53 -19.30 2.65
N THR A 113 9.63 -19.68 1.74
CA THR A 113 9.94 -20.52 0.58
C THR A 113 9.46 -19.87 -0.73
N PRO A 114 10.03 -18.72 -1.13
CA PRO A 114 9.58 -18.00 -2.33
C PRO A 114 9.68 -18.87 -3.59
N ASP A 115 10.60 -19.85 -3.59
CA ASP A 115 10.80 -20.80 -4.68
C ASP A 115 9.64 -21.78 -4.90
N ASP A 116 8.80 -21.99 -3.89
CA ASP A 116 7.62 -22.86 -3.96
C ASP A 116 6.38 -22.12 -4.50
N LEU A 117 6.45 -20.79 -4.65
CA LEU A 117 5.35 -19.99 -5.16
C LEU A 117 5.17 -20.23 -6.68
N PRO A 118 3.91 -20.43 -7.15
CA PRO A 118 3.58 -20.30 -8.56
C PRO A 118 4.12 -18.99 -9.13
N ALA A 119 4.63 -19.02 -10.37
CA ALA A 119 5.35 -17.88 -10.95
C ALA A 119 4.53 -16.57 -10.89
N ASP A 120 3.24 -16.64 -11.20
CA ASP A 120 2.34 -15.49 -11.16
C ASP A 120 2.12 -14.95 -9.73
N LEU A 121 2.09 -15.84 -8.72
CA LEU A 121 1.99 -15.45 -7.32
C LEU A 121 3.30 -14.87 -6.79
N ARG A 122 4.45 -15.42 -7.19
CA ARG A 122 5.77 -14.88 -6.85
C ARG A 122 5.94 -13.45 -7.36
N ASP A 123 5.60 -13.20 -8.62
CA ASP A 123 5.63 -11.87 -9.22
C ASP A 123 4.74 -10.87 -8.45
N ARG A 124 3.55 -11.31 -8.03
CA ARG A 124 2.65 -10.49 -7.22
C ARG A 124 3.22 -10.24 -5.82
N TRP A 125 3.82 -11.26 -5.21
CA TRP A 125 4.47 -11.18 -3.91
C TRP A 125 5.63 -10.19 -3.91
N GLU A 126 6.53 -10.26 -4.89
CA GLU A 126 7.67 -9.35 -5.00
C GLU A 126 7.22 -7.90 -5.15
N ARG A 127 6.22 -7.64 -6.01
CA ARG A 127 5.63 -6.30 -6.14
C ARG A 127 4.96 -5.82 -4.86
N PHE A 128 4.29 -6.71 -4.14
CA PHE A 128 3.65 -6.40 -2.86
C PHE A 128 4.70 -5.98 -1.81
N VAL A 129 5.74 -6.80 -1.60
CA VAL A 129 6.80 -6.50 -0.63
C VAL A 129 7.55 -5.22 -0.99
N ALA A 130 7.82 -4.98 -2.28
CA ALA A 130 8.44 -3.74 -2.73
C ALA A 130 7.58 -2.50 -2.40
N ARG A 131 6.25 -2.58 -2.53
CA ARG A 131 5.34 -1.49 -2.16
C ARG A 131 5.31 -1.25 -0.66
N VAL A 132 5.25 -2.32 0.15
CA VAL A 132 5.35 -2.20 1.62
C VAL A 132 6.68 -1.58 2.02
N ALA A 133 7.80 -2.04 1.44
CA ALA A 133 9.12 -1.49 1.72
C ALA A 133 9.23 0.00 1.33
N ALA A 134 8.64 0.42 0.21
CA ALA A 134 8.62 1.82 -0.18
C ALA A 134 7.78 2.70 0.77
N HIS A 135 6.66 2.18 1.26
CA HIS A 135 5.84 2.85 2.28
C HIS A 135 6.66 3.04 3.58
N GLU A 136 7.25 1.96 4.09
CA GLU A 136 8.09 2.02 5.30
C GLU A 136 9.32 2.91 5.13
N GLN A 137 9.92 2.94 3.93
CA GLN A 137 11.06 3.82 3.64
C GLN A 137 10.66 5.29 3.79
N ARG A 138 9.44 5.69 3.43
CA ARG A 138 9.00 7.07 3.62
C ARG A 138 8.94 7.45 5.11
N HIS A 139 8.52 6.54 5.98
CA HIS A 139 8.57 6.75 7.43
C HIS A 139 10.00 6.95 7.92
N VAL A 140 10.94 6.13 7.45
CA VAL A 140 12.37 6.27 7.74
C VAL A 140 12.87 7.66 7.32
N ASP A 141 12.55 8.09 6.10
CA ASP A 141 13.00 9.37 5.57
C ASP A 141 12.50 10.53 6.43
N ILE A 142 11.22 10.54 6.81
CA ILE A 142 10.63 11.56 7.70
C ILE A 142 11.36 11.62 9.05
N TYR A 143 11.66 10.46 9.65
CA TYR A 143 12.40 10.41 10.91
C TYR A 143 13.83 10.96 10.77
N LEU A 144 14.54 10.60 9.69
CA LEU A 144 15.91 11.08 9.44
C LEU A 144 15.94 12.58 9.13
N GLU A 145 14.99 13.08 8.34
CA GLU A 145 14.80 14.50 8.06
C GLU A 145 14.54 15.29 9.36
N GLY A 146 13.65 14.78 10.21
CA GLY A 146 13.37 15.36 11.52
C GLY A 146 14.55 15.34 12.49
N ALA A 147 15.28 14.23 12.56
CA ALA A 147 16.50 14.12 13.38
C ALA A 147 17.53 15.18 12.98
N LYS A 148 17.72 15.36 11.67
CA LYS A 148 18.61 16.40 11.13
C LYS A 148 18.12 17.81 11.45
N ALA A 149 16.80 18.05 11.33
CA ALA A 149 16.19 19.35 11.62
C ALA A 149 16.31 19.75 13.10
N MET A 150 16.39 18.78 14.02
CA MET A 150 16.55 19.00 15.46
C MET A 150 17.83 19.77 15.85
N LYS A 151 18.85 19.76 14.98
CA LYS A 151 20.14 20.39 15.27
C LYS A 151 20.04 21.89 15.52
N ALA A 152 19.41 22.64 14.62
CA ALA A 152 19.40 24.10 14.70
C ALA A 152 18.60 24.62 15.92
N PRO A 153 17.39 24.10 16.23
CA PRO A 153 16.67 24.48 17.44
C PRO A 153 17.45 24.20 18.73
N LEU A 154 18.12 23.04 18.83
CA LEU A 154 18.93 22.71 20.00
C LEU A 154 20.15 23.63 20.13
N GLU A 155 20.84 23.94 19.03
CA GLU A 155 21.97 24.89 19.04
C GLU A 155 21.53 26.32 19.44
N ALA A 156 20.28 26.68 19.20
CA ALA A 156 19.71 27.98 19.55
C ALA A 156 19.32 28.12 21.03
N THR A 157 19.31 27.02 21.80
CA THR A 157 19.01 27.06 23.25
C THR A 157 20.14 27.68 24.08
N ARG A 158 21.31 27.92 23.46
CA ARG A 158 22.47 28.60 24.05
C ARG A 158 22.07 29.99 24.56
N THR A 159 21.99 30.14 25.87
CA THR A 159 21.57 31.40 26.51
C THR A 159 22.46 31.70 27.70
N ALA A 160 22.65 33.00 28.01
CA ALA A 160 23.47 33.46 29.12
C ALA A 160 22.72 33.40 30.47
N VAL A 161 22.11 32.25 30.76
CA VAL A 161 21.13 32.06 31.86
C VAL A 161 21.50 30.84 32.72
N SER A 162 20.61 30.48 33.67
CA SER A 162 20.76 29.32 34.54
C SER A 162 20.63 27.99 33.78
N CYS A 163 21.20 26.90 34.29
CA CYS A 163 21.05 25.59 33.65
C CYS A 163 19.60 25.10 33.59
N ALA A 164 18.78 25.43 34.59
CA ALA A 164 17.36 25.09 34.58
C ALA A 164 16.59 25.73 33.41
N ASP A 165 16.93 26.97 33.05
CA ASP A 165 16.29 27.65 31.91
C ASP A 165 16.75 27.05 30.57
N VAL A 166 18.03 26.68 30.46
CA VAL A 166 18.56 26.00 29.26
C VAL A 166 17.95 24.61 29.09
N GLU A 167 17.85 23.81 30.17
CA GLU A 167 17.18 22.50 30.15
C GLU A 167 15.73 22.62 29.68
N LYS A 168 14.99 23.60 30.21
CA LYS A 168 13.62 23.87 29.78
C LYS A 168 13.53 24.24 28.30
N ALA A 169 14.48 25.02 27.79
CA ALA A 169 14.55 25.39 26.38
C ALA A 169 14.87 24.17 25.48
N ILE A 170 15.79 23.31 25.92
CA ILE A 170 16.13 22.04 25.25
C ILE A 170 14.91 21.12 25.18
N ASP A 171 14.21 20.93 26.29
CA ASP A 171 12.99 20.12 26.37
C ASP A 171 11.89 20.65 25.45
N ALA A 172 11.71 21.97 25.41
CA ALA A 172 10.74 22.61 24.53
C ALA A 172 11.09 22.41 23.05
N ALA A 173 12.36 22.64 22.67
CA ALA A 173 12.84 22.43 21.31
C ALA A 173 12.72 20.96 20.88
N TRP A 174 13.07 20.03 21.77
CA TRP A 174 12.93 18.59 21.56
C TRP A 174 11.46 18.20 21.33
N ARG A 175 10.55 18.59 22.23
CA ARG A 175 9.12 18.25 22.10
C ARG A 175 8.50 18.86 20.85
N ALA A 176 8.87 20.09 20.50
CA ALA A 176 8.39 20.73 19.27
C ALA A 176 8.83 19.94 18.03
N GLN A 177 10.11 19.55 17.95
CA GLN A 177 10.60 18.78 16.82
C GLN A 177 9.98 17.38 16.74
N GLN A 178 9.76 16.71 17.87
CA GLN A 178 9.05 15.43 17.89
C GLN A 178 7.61 15.59 17.39
N ALA A 179 6.89 16.65 17.79
CA ALA A 179 5.55 16.93 17.30
C ALA A 179 5.51 17.24 15.79
N ASP A 180 6.55 17.89 15.26
CA ASP A 180 6.69 18.14 13.83
C ASP A 180 6.89 16.85 13.03
N ILE A 181 7.69 15.92 13.55
CA ILE A 181 7.89 14.59 12.98
C ILE A 181 6.57 13.82 12.95
N GLU A 182 5.88 13.72 14.08
CA GLU A 182 4.60 12.99 14.17
C GLU A 182 3.53 13.58 13.24
N ARG A 183 3.50 14.91 13.09
CA ARG A 183 2.61 15.56 12.11
C ARG A 183 2.93 15.15 10.68
N ALA A 184 4.22 15.10 10.31
CA ALA A 184 4.63 14.66 8.97
C ALA A 184 4.33 13.17 8.74
N GLN A 185 4.47 12.32 9.76
CA GLN A 185 4.05 10.91 9.68
C GLN A 185 2.54 10.79 9.41
N ALA A 186 1.72 11.52 10.17
CA ALA A 186 0.27 11.52 10.03
C ALA A 186 -0.21 12.10 8.69
N GLU A 187 0.44 13.14 8.18
CA GLU A 187 0.16 13.72 6.86
C GLU A 187 0.42 12.70 5.75
N PHE A 188 1.59 12.04 5.78
CA PHE A 188 1.90 10.99 4.83
C PHE A 188 0.90 9.82 4.89
N HIS A 189 0.51 9.38 6.09
CA HIS A 189 -0.53 8.35 6.26
C HIS A 189 -1.86 8.75 5.61
N ALA A 190 -2.32 9.98 5.84
CA ALA A 190 -3.58 10.48 5.29
C ALA A 190 -3.54 10.58 3.75
N GLU A 191 -2.41 11.03 3.19
CA GLU A 191 -2.19 11.07 1.74
C GLU A 191 -2.19 9.66 1.13
N ASP A 192 -1.47 8.72 1.75
CA ASP A 192 -1.38 7.35 1.25
C ASP A 192 -2.72 6.62 1.34
N GLU A 193 -3.47 6.80 2.42
CA GLU A 193 -4.82 6.24 2.56
C GLU A 193 -5.78 6.81 1.50
N THR A 194 -5.70 8.12 1.24
CA THR A 194 -6.50 8.77 0.19
C THR A 194 -6.16 8.20 -1.19
N ARG A 195 -4.88 8.07 -1.51
CA ARG A 195 -4.41 7.46 -2.76
C ARG A 195 -4.93 6.02 -2.91
N ALA A 196 -4.75 5.19 -1.88
CA ALA A 196 -5.19 3.80 -1.89
C ALA A 196 -6.70 3.68 -2.07
N ARG A 197 -7.49 4.57 -1.44
CA ARG A 197 -8.94 4.63 -1.59
C ARG A 197 -9.34 4.94 -3.04
N SER A 198 -8.74 5.95 -3.65
CA SER A 198 -9.01 6.33 -5.03
C SER A 198 -8.63 5.23 -6.03
N GLU A 199 -7.49 4.56 -5.83
CA GLU A 199 -7.09 3.41 -6.65
C GLU A 199 -8.10 2.26 -6.54
N ARG A 200 -8.58 1.96 -5.33
CA ARG A 200 -9.60 0.93 -5.09
C ARG A 200 -10.93 1.28 -5.75
N GLU A 201 -11.38 2.52 -5.65
CA GLU A 201 -12.61 2.99 -6.30
C GLU A 201 -12.52 2.87 -7.82
N ALA A 202 -11.38 3.24 -8.42
CA ALA A 202 -11.15 3.08 -9.84
C ALA A 202 -11.16 1.60 -10.28
N LEU A 203 -10.57 0.70 -9.49
CA LEU A 203 -10.62 -0.74 -9.75
C LEU A 203 -12.04 -1.29 -9.61
N GLN A 204 -12.80 -0.87 -8.60
CA GLN A 204 -14.19 -1.28 -8.43
C GLN A 204 -15.05 -0.85 -9.61
N ALA A 205 -14.92 0.41 -10.06
CA ALA A 205 -15.64 0.90 -11.23
C ALA A 205 -15.32 0.10 -12.50
N ARG A 206 -14.06 -0.34 -12.67
CA ARG A 206 -13.66 -1.22 -13.78
C ARG A 206 -14.31 -2.60 -13.68
N LEU A 207 -14.36 -3.19 -12.49
CA LEU A 207 -15.03 -4.47 -12.26
C LEU A 207 -16.52 -4.38 -12.57
N ASP A 208 -17.18 -3.31 -12.11
CA ASP A 208 -18.61 -3.07 -12.37
C ASP A 208 -18.87 -2.88 -13.87
N GLY A 209 -18.00 -2.14 -14.56
CA GLY A 209 -18.04 -1.98 -16.01
C GLY A 209 -17.88 -3.30 -16.77
N THR A 210 -16.90 -4.13 -16.38
CA THR A 210 -16.72 -5.47 -16.98
C THR A 210 -17.92 -6.37 -16.72
N ARG A 211 -18.50 -6.33 -15.52
CA ARG A 211 -19.71 -7.09 -15.19
C ARG A 211 -20.88 -6.68 -16.08
N ALA A 212 -21.11 -5.37 -16.24
CA ALA A 212 -22.16 -4.85 -17.12
C ALA A 212 -21.97 -5.29 -18.59
N GLN A 213 -20.72 -5.43 -19.05
CA GLN A 213 -20.42 -5.95 -20.40
C GLN A 213 -20.71 -7.44 -20.55
N LEU A 214 -20.67 -8.23 -19.47
CA LEU A 214 -20.98 -9.67 -19.49
C LEU A 214 -22.48 -9.97 -19.49
N GLU A 215 -23.31 -9.10 -18.91
CA GLU A 215 -24.77 -9.28 -18.87
C GLU A 215 -25.45 -9.54 -20.24
N PRO A 216 -25.16 -8.79 -21.33
CA PRO A 216 -25.74 -9.10 -22.64
C PRO A 216 -25.25 -10.42 -23.21
N VAL A 217 -24.00 -10.81 -22.95
CA VAL A 217 -23.44 -12.11 -23.38
C VAL A 217 -24.19 -13.26 -22.67
N ASP A 218 -24.43 -13.13 -21.37
CA ASP A 218 -25.20 -14.10 -20.61
C ASP A 218 -26.66 -14.18 -21.08
N ALA A 219 -27.27 -13.05 -21.47
CA ALA A 219 -28.60 -13.03 -22.07
C ALA A 219 -28.64 -13.72 -23.43
N GLU A 220 -27.63 -13.53 -24.27
CA GLU A 220 -27.48 -14.19 -25.56
C GLU A 220 -27.31 -15.71 -25.41
N ILE A 221 -26.47 -16.16 -24.47
CA ILE A 221 -26.31 -17.58 -24.14
C ILE A 221 -27.66 -18.20 -23.74
N ARG A 222 -28.45 -17.53 -22.90
CA ARG A 222 -29.79 -18.00 -22.51
C ARG A 222 -30.74 -18.11 -23.70
N ARG A 223 -30.72 -17.10 -24.59
CA ARG A 223 -31.53 -17.11 -25.83
C ARG A 223 -31.13 -18.28 -26.73
N LEU A 224 -29.84 -18.44 -27.02
CA LEU A 224 -29.34 -19.53 -27.87
C LEU A 224 -29.67 -20.92 -27.29
N ASN A 225 -29.64 -21.07 -25.97
CA ASN A 225 -30.06 -22.31 -25.32
C ASN A 225 -31.57 -22.60 -25.51
N ALA A 226 -32.42 -21.57 -25.45
CA ALA A 226 -33.85 -21.71 -25.71
C ALA A 226 -34.12 -22.08 -27.17
N ASP A 227 -33.44 -21.43 -28.11
CA ASP A 227 -33.53 -21.72 -29.55
C ASP A 227 -33.09 -23.15 -29.86
N LEU A 228 -31.98 -23.62 -29.24
CA LEU A 228 -31.52 -25.01 -29.38
C LEU A 228 -32.56 -26.01 -28.85
N ALA A 229 -33.19 -25.71 -27.71
CA ALA A 229 -34.22 -26.57 -27.14
C ALA A 229 -35.47 -26.63 -28.03
N ASP A 230 -35.84 -25.51 -28.66
CA ASP A 230 -36.94 -25.47 -29.61
C ASP A 230 -36.64 -26.25 -30.88
N LEU A 231 -35.45 -26.06 -31.45
CA LEU A 231 -35.01 -26.80 -32.63
C LEU A 231 -35.01 -28.31 -32.38
N ARG A 232 -34.60 -28.76 -31.19
CA ARG A 232 -34.70 -30.17 -30.79
C ARG A 232 -36.13 -30.68 -30.79
N ARG A 233 -37.08 -29.91 -30.21
CA ARG A 233 -38.51 -30.28 -30.24
C ARG A 233 -39.05 -30.37 -31.67
N GLN A 234 -38.65 -29.45 -32.55
CA GLN A 234 -39.05 -29.48 -33.96
C GLN A 234 -38.53 -30.74 -34.67
N VAL A 235 -37.27 -31.11 -34.43
CA VAL A 235 -36.67 -32.34 -34.97
C VAL A 235 -37.40 -33.59 -34.46
N ASP A 236 -37.69 -33.65 -33.17
CA ASP A 236 -38.40 -34.79 -32.56
C ASP A 236 -39.83 -34.92 -33.10
N ALA A 237 -40.55 -33.79 -33.23
CA ALA A 237 -41.89 -33.75 -33.81
C ALA A 237 -41.89 -34.18 -35.29
N GLY A 238 -40.94 -33.68 -36.08
CA GLY A 238 -40.78 -34.06 -37.49
C GLY A 238 -40.45 -35.55 -37.65
N ARG A 239 -39.61 -36.10 -36.76
CA ARG A 239 -39.32 -37.54 -36.72
C ARG A 239 -40.57 -38.36 -36.39
N ALA A 240 -41.37 -37.93 -35.41
CA ALA A 240 -42.60 -38.61 -35.04
C ALA A 240 -43.62 -38.62 -36.19
N ASP A 241 -43.77 -37.49 -36.90
CA ASP A 241 -44.64 -37.38 -38.06
C ASP A 241 -44.20 -38.31 -39.20
N LEU A 242 -42.90 -38.35 -39.51
CA LEU A 242 -42.35 -39.26 -40.52
C LEU A 242 -42.63 -40.74 -40.18
N VAL A 243 -42.48 -41.12 -38.91
CA VAL A 243 -42.81 -42.48 -38.44
C VAL A 243 -44.30 -42.77 -38.59
N ALA A 244 -45.17 -41.82 -38.26
CA ALA A 244 -46.62 -41.98 -38.42
C ALA A 244 -47.01 -42.16 -39.90
N GLN A 245 -46.44 -41.36 -40.80
CA GLN A 245 -46.66 -41.49 -42.25
C GLN A 245 -46.17 -42.85 -42.78
N HIS A 246 -44.99 -43.30 -42.34
CA HIS A 246 -44.45 -44.61 -42.70
C HIS A 246 -45.39 -45.76 -42.29
N ASN A 247 -45.86 -45.74 -41.03
CA ASN A 247 -46.76 -46.76 -40.51
C ASN A 247 -48.10 -46.78 -41.24
N ALA A 248 -48.64 -45.60 -41.59
CA ALA A 248 -49.87 -45.49 -42.38
C ALA A 248 -49.70 -46.08 -43.78
N LEU A 249 -48.58 -45.79 -44.47
CA LEU A 249 -48.26 -46.39 -45.77
C LEU A 249 -48.09 -47.91 -45.68
N ALA A 250 -47.38 -48.40 -44.66
CA ALA A 250 -47.22 -49.83 -44.42
C ALA A 250 -48.57 -50.52 -44.18
N GLY A 251 -49.46 -49.89 -43.42
CA GLY A 251 -50.83 -50.38 -43.19
C GLY A 251 -51.66 -50.44 -44.49
N ARG A 252 -51.65 -49.39 -45.30
CA ARG A 252 -52.32 -49.38 -46.62
C ARG A 252 -51.79 -50.46 -47.55
N ARG A 253 -50.47 -50.65 -47.59
CA ARG A 253 -49.84 -51.72 -48.37
C ARG A 253 -50.30 -53.10 -47.88
N GLY A 254 -50.38 -53.30 -46.56
CA GLY A 254 -50.89 -54.52 -45.97
C GLY A 254 -52.34 -54.82 -46.36
N ALA A 255 -53.21 -53.81 -46.30
CA ALA A 255 -54.61 -53.95 -46.71
C ALA A 255 -54.75 -54.33 -48.19
N LEU A 256 -54.00 -53.66 -49.07
CA LEU A 256 -53.99 -53.96 -50.51
C LEU A 256 -53.51 -55.40 -50.79
N ALA A 257 -52.47 -55.85 -50.07
CA ALA A 257 -51.98 -57.22 -50.20
C ALA A 257 -53.03 -58.26 -49.77
N GLN A 258 -53.79 -57.99 -48.71
CA GLN A 258 -54.90 -58.86 -48.29
C GLN A 258 -56.02 -58.91 -49.33
N GLU A 259 -56.40 -57.77 -49.90
CA GLU A 259 -57.41 -57.69 -50.95
C GLU A 259 -56.98 -58.42 -52.22
N TYR A 260 -55.72 -58.23 -52.64
CA TYR A 260 -55.12 -58.98 -53.74
C TYR A 260 -55.18 -60.49 -53.51
N ASN A 261 -54.74 -60.96 -52.33
CA ASN A 261 -54.77 -62.38 -51.99
C ASN A 261 -56.20 -62.95 -52.00
N ARG A 262 -57.18 -62.17 -51.54
CA ARG A 262 -58.60 -62.54 -51.58
C ARG A 262 -59.08 -62.71 -53.03
N LEU A 263 -58.81 -61.72 -53.88
CA LEU A 263 -59.20 -61.76 -55.29
C LEU A 263 -58.59 -62.95 -56.03
N VAL A 264 -57.31 -63.25 -55.75
CA VAL A 264 -56.62 -64.43 -56.30
C VAL A 264 -57.29 -65.72 -55.83
N ALA A 265 -57.64 -65.83 -54.54
CA ALA A 265 -58.33 -67.00 -54.00
C ALA A 265 -59.72 -67.18 -54.64
N ASP A 266 -60.50 -66.10 -54.77
CA ASP A 266 -61.81 -66.12 -55.42
C ASP A 266 -61.70 -66.55 -56.90
N ALA A 267 -60.71 -66.01 -57.63
CA ALA A 267 -60.45 -66.37 -59.02
C ALA A 267 -60.06 -67.84 -59.18
N ASN A 268 -59.19 -68.36 -58.31
CA ASN A 268 -58.83 -69.79 -58.30
C ASN A 268 -60.05 -70.67 -58.02
N GLY A 269 -60.90 -70.29 -57.06
CA GLY A 269 -62.14 -71.02 -56.77
C GLY A 269 -63.10 -71.07 -57.96
N LEU A 270 -63.21 -69.99 -58.73
CA LEU A 270 -64.01 -69.95 -59.97
C LEU A 270 -63.41 -70.86 -61.06
N ILE A 271 -62.08 -70.85 -61.22
CA ILE A 271 -61.38 -71.73 -62.18
C ILE A 271 -61.65 -73.20 -61.83
N ASP A 272 -61.55 -73.57 -60.56
CA ASP A 272 -61.83 -74.92 -60.10
C ASP A 272 -63.29 -75.30 -60.39
N ALA A 273 -64.25 -74.45 -60.06
CA ALA A 273 -65.66 -74.69 -60.32
C ALA A 273 -65.97 -74.91 -61.82
N LEU A 274 -65.33 -74.14 -62.71
CA LEU A 274 -65.45 -74.31 -64.16
C LEU A 274 -64.85 -75.64 -64.65
N ASN A 275 -63.75 -76.09 -64.05
CA ASN A 275 -63.09 -77.35 -64.42
C ASN A 275 -63.92 -78.58 -64.01
N TRP A 276 -64.69 -78.51 -62.92
CA TRP A 276 -65.58 -79.60 -62.46
C TRP A 276 -66.95 -79.63 -63.17
N ALA A 277 -67.29 -78.62 -63.97
CA ALA A 277 -68.55 -78.53 -64.71
C ALA A 277 -68.48 -79.10 -66.14
N ARG A 278 -67.35 -79.72 -66.53
CA ARG A 278 -67.14 -80.43 -67.80
C ARG A 278 -67.09 -81.93 -67.56
#